data_AF-A0A9P4G7M4-F1
#
_entry.id   AF-A0A9P4G7M4-F1
#
_cell.length_a   1.000
_cell.length_b   1.000
_cell.length_c   1.000
_cell.angle_alpha   90.00
_cell.angle_beta   90.00
_cell.angle_gamma   90.00
#
_symmetry.space_group_name_H-M   'P 1'
#
loop_
_entity.id
_entity.type
_entity.pdbx_description
1 polymer ?
#
loop_
_entity_poly.entity_id
_entity_poly.type
_entity_poly.pdbx_seq_one_letter_code
_entity_poly.pdbx_strand_id
1 'polypeptide(L)'
;MWILTGFCILLTLGRYAIRYRVSLRFYKDDIAHLCALGWLIIFCTITQVMFGPTHIMLRSLELQTPPPPATISQFCRLQTAQGATFYFLHWTVKLAFLLFYRDLFWVSRSFIRAWWCVAIFVLLGLSVAIAGIITQRGPINRMDDPAVCATHNSYQQKARIYICVANVSTDFAVMVLPLSVLRKLRIRKTQKLGLVLVFSVCLLTIALELFRFVRNLTGDDTTNNVLYAVALETVAEVEGKNIIG
;
A
#
# COMPACT_ATOMS: atom_id res chain seq x y z
N MET A 1 11.82 2.03 11.04
CA MET A 1 11.56 2.10 9.58
C MET A 1 12.85 2.08 8.78
N TRP A 2 13.75 3.06 8.94
CA TRP A 2 14.97 3.16 8.14
C TRP A 2 15.91 1.96 8.18
N ILE A 3 16.03 1.27 9.32
CA ILE A 3 16.85 0.05 9.43
C ILE A 3 16.34 -1.05 8.49
N LEU A 4 15.02 -1.28 8.47
CA LEU A 4 14.40 -2.27 7.58
C LEU A 4 14.50 -1.86 6.12
N THR A 5 14.33 -0.57 5.82
CA THR A 5 14.52 -0.04 4.46
C THR A 5 15.97 -0.21 4.00
N GLY A 6 16.95 0.09 4.87
CA GLY A 6 18.37 -0.14 4.61
C GLY A 6 18.68 -1.62 4.34
N PHE A 7 18.09 -2.53 5.12
CA PHE A 7 18.20 -3.96 4.88
C PHE A 7 17.59 -4.38 3.53
N CYS A 8 16.42 -3.85 3.16
CA CYS A 8 15.81 -4.08 1.84
C CYS A 8 16.68 -3.55 0.69
N ILE A 9 17.31 -2.38 0.86
CA ILE A 9 18.25 -1.82 -0.12
C ILE A 9 19.44 -2.78 -0.28
N LEU A 10 20.04 -3.24 0.82
CA LEU A 10 21.17 -4.17 0.79
C LEU A 10 20.81 -5.50 0.10
N LEU A 11 19.65 -6.09 0.40
CA LEU A 11 19.17 -7.30 -0.27
C LEU A 11 18.93 -7.08 -1.76
N THR A 12 18.39 -5.92 -2.13
CA THR A 12 18.15 -5.56 -3.54
C THR A 12 19.48 -5.42 -4.27
N LEU A 13 20.45 -4.70 -3.70
CA LEU A 13 21.81 -4.59 -4.24
C LEU A 13 22.50 -5.95 -4.35
N GLY A 14 22.34 -6.83 -3.35
CA GLY A 14 22.86 -8.19 -3.38
C GLY A 14 22.27 -9.01 -4.54
N ARG A 15 20.96 -8.90 -4.78
CA ARG A 15 20.30 -9.51 -5.95
C ARG A 15 20.88 -8.99 -7.25
N TYR A 16 21.08 -7.68 -7.39
CA TYR A 16 21.72 -7.10 -8.57
C TYR A 16 23.15 -7.58 -8.76
N ALA A 17 23.95 -7.62 -7.69
CA ALA A 17 25.33 -8.09 -7.75
C ALA A 17 25.40 -9.56 -8.20
N ILE A 18 24.54 -10.44 -7.65
CA ILE A 18 24.46 -11.85 -8.07
C ILE A 18 24.03 -11.96 -9.54
N ARG A 19 23.00 -11.22 -9.96
CA ARG A 19 22.51 -11.26 -11.34
C ARG A 19 23.51 -10.70 -12.34
N TYR A 20 24.23 -9.64 -11.98
CA TYR A 20 25.29 -9.08 -12.80
C TYR A 20 26.43 -10.09 -13.02
N ARG A 21 26.79 -10.85 -11.98
CA ARG A 21 27.82 -11.89 -12.04
C ARG A 21 27.38 -13.16 -12.79
N VAL A 22 26.09 -13.50 -12.77
CA VAL A 22 25.59 -14.79 -13.30
C VAL A 22 24.92 -14.66 -14.68
N SER A 23 24.14 -13.60 -14.93
CA SER A 23 23.23 -13.52 -16.08
C SER A 23 23.57 -12.44 -17.12
N LEU A 24 24.38 -11.42 -16.79
CA LEU A 24 24.81 -10.31 -17.67
C LEU A 24 23.70 -9.64 -18.52
N ARG A 25 22.42 -9.80 -18.17
CA ARG A 25 21.27 -9.27 -18.90
C ARG A 25 20.29 -8.63 -17.93
N PHE A 26 19.89 -7.39 -18.23
CA PHE A 26 18.84 -6.68 -17.51
C PHE A 26 17.47 -7.17 -17.98
N TYR A 27 16.67 -7.68 -17.04
CA TYR A 27 15.31 -8.11 -17.32
C TYR A 27 14.29 -7.06 -16.87
N LYS A 28 13.09 -7.09 -17.46
CA LYS A 28 12.02 -6.13 -17.15
C LYS A 28 11.54 -6.23 -15.68
N ASP A 29 11.77 -7.37 -15.02
CA ASP A 29 11.47 -7.56 -13.59
C ASP A 29 12.37 -6.71 -12.69
N ASP A 30 13.62 -6.47 -13.10
CA ASP A 30 14.56 -5.62 -12.36
C ASP A 30 14.06 -4.17 -12.30
N ILE A 31 13.56 -3.63 -13.41
CA ILE A 31 13.01 -2.27 -13.43
C ILE A 31 11.82 -2.16 -12.47
N ALA A 32 10.91 -3.14 -12.47
CA ALA A 32 9.78 -3.16 -11.56
C ALA A 32 10.21 -3.22 -10.09
N HIS A 33 11.27 -3.97 -9.77
CA HIS A 33 11.83 -4.01 -8.41
C HIS A 33 12.49 -2.68 -7.99
N LEU A 34 13.17 -1.97 -8.89
CA LEU A 34 13.70 -0.64 -8.60
C LEU A 34 12.59 0.38 -8.38
N CYS A 35 11.52 0.32 -9.20
CA CYS A 35 10.35 1.16 -8.99
C CYS A 35 9.71 0.89 -7.62
N ALA A 36 9.60 -0.37 -7.20
CA ALA A 36 9.11 -0.73 -5.87
C ALA A 36 10.03 -0.18 -4.76
N LEU A 37 11.35 -0.24 -4.94
CA LEU A 37 12.30 0.35 -3.99
C LEU A 37 12.14 1.87 -3.90
N GLY A 38 11.94 2.54 -5.02
CA GLY A 38 11.64 3.98 -5.09
C GLY A 38 10.39 4.33 -4.29
N TRP A 39 9.29 3.57 -4.50
CA TRP A 39 8.06 3.76 -3.72
C TRP A 39 8.25 3.50 -2.23
N LEU A 40 9.06 2.51 -1.84
CA LEU A 40 9.37 2.25 -0.44
C LEU A 40 10.12 3.42 0.20
N ILE A 41 11.09 4.00 -0.50
CA ILE A 41 11.84 5.17 0.00
C ILE A 41 10.89 6.36 0.17
N ILE A 42 10.06 6.65 -0.83
CA ILE A 42 9.05 7.72 -0.77
C ILE A 42 8.07 7.49 0.38
N PHE A 43 7.60 6.26 0.59
CA PHE A 43 6.72 5.93 1.70
C PHE A 43 7.39 6.20 3.06
N CYS A 44 8.65 5.80 3.20
CA CYS A 44 9.42 6.05 4.41
C CYS A 44 9.68 7.54 4.65
N THR A 45 10.01 8.32 3.62
CA THR A 45 10.22 9.77 3.77
C THR A 45 8.93 10.48 4.17
N ILE A 46 7.80 10.19 3.52
CA ILE A 46 6.49 10.78 3.87
C ILE A 46 6.13 10.43 5.33
N THR A 47 6.31 9.17 5.72
CA THR A 47 6.04 8.73 7.10
C THR A 47 6.90 9.49 8.11
N GLN A 48 8.16 9.79 7.77
CA GLN A 48 9.05 10.57 8.63
C GLN A 48 8.60 12.03 8.76
N VAL A 49 8.27 12.67 7.64
CA VAL A 49 7.78 14.06 7.63
C VAL A 49 6.47 14.18 8.41
N MET A 50 5.62 13.16 8.36
CA MET A 50 4.34 13.13 9.07
C MET A 50 4.47 13.16 10.60
N PHE A 51 5.60 12.75 11.18
CA PHE A 51 5.78 12.82 12.65
C PHE A 51 5.70 14.24 13.20
N GLY A 52 6.15 15.25 12.45
CA GLY A 52 6.09 16.66 12.85
C GLY A 52 4.67 17.16 13.15
N PRO A 53 3.76 17.19 12.15
CA PRO A 53 2.39 17.63 12.37
C PRO A 53 1.64 16.73 13.36
N THR A 54 1.91 15.41 13.37
CA THR A 54 1.33 14.48 14.35
C THR A 54 1.68 14.89 15.78
N HIS A 55 2.95 15.23 16.05
CA HIS A 55 3.39 15.65 17.39
C HIS A 55 2.77 16.99 17.81
N ILE A 56 2.58 17.93 16.87
CA ILE A 56 1.91 19.20 17.16
C ILE A 56 0.45 18.96 17.54
N MET A 57 -0.25 18.10 16.80
CA MET A 57 -1.65 17.77 17.08
C MET A 57 -1.81 16.94 18.37
N LEU A 58 -0.84 16.10 18.73
CA LEU A 58 -0.82 15.41 20.02
C LEU A 58 -0.57 16.38 21.18
N ARG A 59 0.30 17.37 21.00
CA ARG A 59 0.53 18.39 22.01
C ARG A 59 -0.68 19.29 22.21
N SER A 60 -1.42 19.61 21.15
CA SER A 60 -2.64 20.41 21.24
C SER A 60 -3.74 19.67 21.99
N LEU A 61 -3.80 18.35 21.86
CA LEU A 61 -4.64 17.45 22.68
C LEU A 61 -4.28 17.53 24.17
N GLU A 62 -2.99 17.39 24.51
CA GLU A 62 -2.52 17.47 25.90
C GLU A 62 -2.81 18.83 26.55
N LEU A 63 -2.69 19.91 25.77
CA LEU A 63 -2.93 21.29 26.23
C LEU A 63 -4.39 21.72 26.12
N GLN A 64 -5.29 20.87 25.60
CA GLN A 64 -6.69 21.20 25.31
C GLN A 64 -6.85 22.50 24.49
N THR A 65 -5.91 22.75 23.58
CA THR A 65 -5.94 23.90 22.68
C THR A 65 -6.24 23.42 21.26
N PRO A 66 -7.00 24.19 20.46
CA PRO A 66 -7.27 23.80 19.08
C PRO A 66 -5.97 23.81 18.26
N PRO A 67 -5.59 22.71 17.56
CA PRO A 67 -4.44 22.72 16.67
C PRO A 67 -4.57 23.76 15.55
N PRO A 68 -3.45 24.33 15.07
CA PRO A 68 -3.47 25.24 13.94
C PRO A 68 -4.09 24.58 12.69
N PRO A 69 -4.99 25.28 11.97
CA PRO A 69 -5.68 24.70 10.80
C PRO A 69 -4.71 24.31 9.67
N ALA A 70 -3.58 25.04 9.55
CA ALA A 70 -2.51 24.70 8.61
C ALA A 70 -1.88 23.33 8.91
N THR A 71 -1.71 22.96 10.18
CA THR A 71 -1.15 21.67 10.60
C THR A 71 -2.10 20.52 10.25
N ILE A 72 -3.41 20.73 10.42
CA ILE A 72 -4.43 19.74 10.04
C ILE A 72 -4.41 19.49 8.53
N SER A 73 -4.41 20.56 7.72
CA SER A 73 -4.34 20.42 6.25
C SER A 73 -3.05 19.72 5.79
N GLN A 74 -1.91 20.04 6.41
CA GLN A 74 -0.64 19.36 6.12
C GLN A 74 -0.68 17.88 6.49
N PHE A 75 -1.18 17.53 7.67
CA PHE A 75 -1.36 16.14 8.09
C PHE A 75 -2.25 15.37 7.10
N CYS A 76 -3.37 15.97 6.73
CA CYS A 76 -4.32 15.41 5.77
C CYS A 76 -3.70 15.11 4.41
N ARG A 77 -2.89 16.03 3.87
CA ARG A 77 -2.17 15.85 2.60
C ARG A 77 -1.13 14.74 2.69
N LEU A 78 -0.32 14.75 3.75
CA LEU A 78 0.72 13.73 3.98
C LEU A 78 0.11 12.34 4.14
N GLN A 79 -1.01 12.22 4.84
CA GLN A 79 -1.73 10.96 5.03
C GLN A 79 -2.30 10.42 3.72
N THR A 80 -2.85 11.28 2.85
CA THR A 80 -3.31 10.88 1.50
C THR A 80 -2.14 10.38 0.66
N ALA A 81 -1.04 11.15 0.64
CA ALA A 81 0.16 10.81 -0.10
C ALA A 81 0.74 9.48 0.39
N GLN A 82 0.82 9.29 1.70
CA GLN A 82 1.28 8.04 2.31
C GLN A 82 0.43 6.84 1.89
N GLY A 83 -0.90 6.99 1.94
CA GLY A 83 -1.84 5.95 1.50
C GLY A 83 -1.66 5.61 0.02
N ALA A 84 -1.59 6.62 -0.85
CA ALA A 84 -1.37 6.42 -2.28
C ALA A 84 -0.04 5.69 -2.55
N THR A 85 1.06 6.16 -1.95
CA THR A 85 2.38 5.53 -2.10
C THR A 85 2.38 4.08 -1.59
N PHE A 86 1.70 3.80 -0.48
CA PHE A 86 1.56 2.44 0.03
C PHE A 86 0.88 1.51 -0.98
N TYR A 87 -0.22 1.96 -1.60
CA TYR A 87 -0.89 1.17 -2.63
C TYR A 87 0.03 0.97 -3.84
N PHE A 88 0.65 2.02 -4.37
CA PHE A 88 1.56 1.90 -5.53
C PHE A 88 2.72 0.94 -5.27
N LEU A 89 3.32 1.00 -4.08
CA LEU A 89 4.33 0.04 -3.65
C LEU A 89 3.79 -1.39 -3.74
N HIS A 90 2.62 -1.64 -3.15
CA HIS A 90 2.03 -2.97 -3.08
C HIS A 90 1.73 -3.53 -4.48
N TRP A 91 1.11 -2.73 -5.35
CA TRP A 91 0.82 -3.13 -6.74
C TRP A 91 2.08 -3.35 -7.58
N THR A 92 3.10 -2.52 -7.42
CA THR A 92 4.37 -2.66 -8.15
C THR A 92 5.08 -3.96 -7.78
N VAL A 93 5.05 -4.34 -6.49
CA VAL A 93 5.60 -5.62 -6.02
C VAL A 93 4.87 -6.80 -6.64
N LYS A 94 3.52 -6.78 -6.70
CA LYS A 94 2.73 -7.84 -7.37
C LYS A 94 3.12 -7.97 -8.85
N LEU A 95 3.25 -6.85 -9.56
CA LEU A 95 3.67 -6.85 -10.96
C LEU A 95 5.09 -7.38 -11.14
N ALA A 96 6.03 -7.05 -10.24
CA ALA A 96 7.38 -7.59 -10.27
C ALA A 96 7.39 -9.12 -10.10
N PHE A 97 6.62 -9.65 -9.15
CA PHE A 97 6.45 -11.11 -8.99
C PHE A 97 5.82 -11.77 -10.21
N LEU A 98 4.79 -11.14 -10.78
CA LEU A 98 4.10 -11.65 -11.95
C LEU A 98 5.03 -11.72 -13.17
N LEU A 99 5.84 -10.68 -13.41
CA LEU A 99 6.86 -10.67 -14.46
C LEU A 99 7.94 -11.73 -14.22
N PHE A 100 8.42 -11.85 -12.97
CA PHE A 100 9.37 -12.89 -12.59
C PHE A 100 8.82 -14.30 -12.87
N TYR A 101 7.56 -14.56 -12.53
CA TYR A 101 6.93 -15.86 -12.81
C TYR A 101 6.78 -16.13 -14.30
N ARG A 102 6.50 -15.11 -15.11
CA ARG A 102 6.45 -15.25 -16.57
C ARG A 102 7.77 -15.75 -17.10
N ASP A 103 8.85 -15.10 -16.69
CA ASP A 103 10.18 -15.40 -17.22
C ASP A 103 10.69 -16.77 -16.70
N LEU A 104 10.31 -17.15 -15.47
CA LEU A 104 10.65 -18.46 -14.89
C LEU A 104 9.96 -19.64 -15.58
N PHE A 105 8.69 -19.49 -15.97
CA PHE A 105 7.85 -20.58 -16.49
C PHE A 105 7.41 -20.38 -17.95
N TRP A 106 8.12 -19.53 -18.71
CA TRP A 106 7.77 -19.13 -20.08
C TRP A 106 7.59 -20.31 -21.05
N VAL A 107 8.25 -21.45 -20.76
CA VAL A 107 8.23 -22.66 -21.61
C VAL A 107 6.84 -23.30 -21.69
N SER A 108 5.98 -23.13 -20.68
CA SER A 108 4.65 -23.77 -20.64
C SER A 108 3.55 -22.87 -21.20
N ARG A 109 2.99 -23.24 -22.37
CA ARG A 109 1.87 -22.50 -23.00
C ARG A 109 0.63 -22.41 -22.11
N SER A 110 0.34 -23.47 -21.35
CA SER A 110 -0.80 -23.47 -20.41
C SER A 110 -0.57 -22.52 -19.25
N PHE A 111 0.68 -22.37 -18.80
CA PHE A 111 1.04 -21.39 -17.79
C PHE A 111 0.90 -19.96 -18.31
N ILE A 112 1.38 -19.66 -19.52
CA ILE A 112 1.25 -18.32 -20.12
C ILE A 112 -0.22 -17.90 -20.24
N ARG A 113 -1.13 -18.82 -20.59
CA ARG A 113 -2.58 -18.52 -20.62
C ARG A 113 -3.12 -18.15 -19.23
N ALA A 114 -2.81 -18.96 -18.21
CA ALA A 114 -3.22 -18.66 -16.83
C ALA A 114 -2.59 -17.35 -16.33
N TRP A 115 -1.34 -17.08 -16.71
CA TRP A 115 -0.63 -15.85 -16.41
C TRP A 115 -1.34 -14.63 -16.97
N TRP A 116 -1.80 -14.67 -18.22
CA TRP A 116 -2.57 -13.57 -18.81
C TRP A 116 -3.89 -13.33 -18.08
N CYS A 117 -4.60 -14.39 -17.69
CA CYS A 117 -5.83 -14.25 -16.89
C CYS A 117 -5.56 -13.53 -15.56
N VAL A 118 -4.52 -13.94 -14.84
CA VAL A 118 -4.12 -13.30 -13.57
C VAL A 118 -3.60 -11.89 -13.79
N ALA A 119 -2.85 -11.65 -14.87
CA ALA A 119 -2.35 -10.32 -15.21
C ALA A 119 -3.49 -9.32 -15.45
N ILE A 120 -4.49 -9.72 -16.24
CA ILE A 120 -5.69 -8.90 -16.48
C ILE A 120 -6.44 -8.67 -15.17
N PHE A 121 -6.61 -9.71 -14.34
CA PHE A 121 -7.26 -9.57 -13.05
C PHE A 121 -6.53 -8.61 -12.10
N VAL A 122 -5.19 -8.66 -12.04
CA VAL A 122 -4.36 -7.73 -11.27
C VAL A 122 -4.49 -6.30 -11.80
N LEU A 123 -4.52 -6.11 -13.12
CA LEU A 123 -4.70 -4.78 -13.73
C LEU A 123 -6.10 -4.20 -13.46
N LEU A 124 -7.14 -5.03 -13.46
CA LEU A 124 -8.49 -4.64 -13.04
C LEU A 124 -8.54 -4.29 -11.55
N GLY A 125 -7.85 -5.05 -10.71
CA GLY A 125 -7.71 -4.70 -9.30
C GLY A 125 -7.00 -3.35 -9.10
N LEU A 126 -5.96 -3.07 -9.88
CA LEU A 126 -5.24 -1.81 -9.85
C LEU A 126 -6.15 -0.64 -10.26
N SER A 127 -6.99 -0.80 -11.29
CA SER A 127 -7.92 0.27 -11.69
C SER A 127 -8.96 0.56 -10.61
N VAL A 128 -9.48 -0.48 -9.94
CA VAL A 128 -10.35 -0.33 -8.76
C VAL A 128 -9.63 0.40 -7.63
N ALA A 129 -8.37 0.08 -7.37
CA ALA A 129 -7.58 0.75 -6.34
C ALA A 129 -7.35 2.23 -6.65
N ILE A 130 -6.98 2.57 -7.89
CA ILE A 130 -6.80 3.95 -8.34
C ILE A 130 -8.11 4.72 -8.22
N ALA A 131 -9.23 4.15 -8.69
CA ALA A 131 -10.54 4.75 -8.56
C ALA A 131 -10.92 4.96 -7.08
N GLY A 132 -10.63 3.99 -6.23
CA GLY A 132 -10.87 4.07 -4.80
C GLY A 132 -10.05 5.17 -4.11
N ILE A 133 -8.78 5.35 -4.47
CA ILE A 133 -7.92 6.42 -3.94
C ILE A 133 -8.45 7.80 -4.36
N ILE A 134 -8.81 7.96 -5.64
CA ILE A 134 -9.31 9.24 -6.18
C ILE A 134 -10.64 9.61 -5.53
N THR A 135 -11.52 8.63 -5.33
CA THR A 135 -12.88 8.88 -4.84
C THR A 135 -12.97 8.95 -3.32
N GLN A 136 -11.94 8.49 -2.59
CA GLN A 136 -11.98 8.39 -1.13
C GLN A 136 -12.37 9.72 -0.46
N ARG A 137 -11.86 10.87 -0.90
CA ARG A 137 -12.12 12.15 -0.24
C ARG A 137 -13.09 13.07 -1.00
N GLY A 138 -14.01 12.49 -1.78
CA GLY A 138 -14.96 13.27 -2.59
C GLY A 138 -14.32 13.80 -3.89
N PRO A 139 -14.86 14.88 -4.49
CA PRO A 139 -14.30 15.46 -5.72
C PRO A 139 -12.84 15.88 -5.54
N ILE A 140 -11.98 15.66 -6.56
CA ILE A 140 -10.54 15.96 -6.54
C ILE A 140 -10.23 17.38 -6.01
N ASN A 141 -11.13 18.33 -6.28
CA ASN A 141 -10.99 19.74 -5.89
C ASN A 141 -11.13 20.01 -4.38
N ARG A 142 -11.54 19.03 -3.56
CA ARG A 142 -11.68 19.17 -2.09
C ARG A 142 -10.80 18.22 -1.29
N MET A 143 -9.82 17.57 -1.90
CA MET A 143 -8.92 16.64 -1.21
C MET A 143 -8.07 17.30 -0.11
N ASP A 144 -7.87 18.62 -0.20
CA ASP A 144 -7.11 19.45 0.73
C ASP A 144 -7.95 20.08 1.85
N ASP A 145 -9.28 19.95 1.76
CA ASP A 145 -10.21 20.58 2.70
C ASP A 145 -10.16 19.88 4.06
N PRO A 146 -9.78 20.59 5.15
CA PRO A 146 -9.72 20.02 6.50
C PRO A 146 -11.05 19.39 6.94
N ALA A 147 -12.18 19.98 6.54
CA ALA A 147 -13.51 19.48 6.91
C ALA A 147 -13.80 18.12 6.27
N VAL A 148 -13.43 17.97 4.98
CA VAL A 148 -13.60 16.72 4.23
C VAL A 148 -12.61 15.65 4.69
N CYS A 149 -11.42 16.07 5.16
CA CYS A 149 -10.42 15.17 5.70
C CYS A 149 -10.79 14.59 7.07
N ALA A 150 -11.40 15.40 7.95
CA ALA A 150 -11.82 14.98 9.29
C ALA A 150 -13.10 14.13 9.27
N THR A 151 -13.93 14.29 8.24
CA THR A 151 -15.23 13.59 8.15
C THR A 151 -15.07 12.16 7.63
N HIS A 152 -15.35 11.17 8.48
CA HIS A 152 -15.41 9.77 8.09
C HIS A 152 -16.75 9.47 7.39
N ASN A 153 -16.79 9.53 6.05
CA ASN A 153 -18.01 9.31 5.29
C ASN A 153 -18.26 7.81 5.03
N SER A 154 -19.51 7.36 5.04
CA SER A 154 -19.93 6.01 4.64
C SER A 154 -19.38 5.59 3.26
N TYR A 155 -19.20 6.55 2.35
CA TYR A 155 -18.59 6.34 1.05
C TYR A 155 -17.11 5.92 1.14
N GLN A 156 -16.33 6.53 2.04
CA GLN A 156 -14.93 6.20 2.29
C GLN A 156 -14.76 4.76 2.76
N GLN A 157 -15.66 4.33 3.66
CA GLN A 157 -15.64 2.96 4.16
C GLN A 157 -15.93 1.96 3.04
N LYS A 158 -16.94 2.22 2.20
CA LYS A 158 -17.25 1.37 1.03
C LYS A 158 -16.06 1.29 0.07
N ALA A 159 -15.44 2.41 -0.28
CA ALA A 159 -14.26 2.43 -1.15
C ALA A 159 -13.11 1.59 -0.57
N ARG A 160 -12.83 1.72 0.74
CA ARG A 160 -11.81 0.91 1.44
C ARG A 160 -12.13 -0.59 1.41
N ILE A 161 -13.39 -0.98 1.58
CA ILE A 161 -13.84 -2.38 1.49
C ILE A 161 -13.53 -2.93 0.09
N TYR A 162 -13.93 -2.22 -0.97
CA TYR A 162 -13.66 -2.66 -2.35
C TYR A 162 -12.17 -2.80 -2.65
N ILE A 163 -11.36 -1.84 -2.19
CA ILE A 163 -9.90 -1.90 -2.33
C ILE A 163 -9.33 -3.13 -1.61
N CYS A 164 -9.74 -3.38 -0.37
CA CYS A 164 -9.27 -4.53 0.41
C CYS A 164 -9.65 -5.86 -0.26
N VAL A 165 -10.89 -5.99 -0.72
CA VAL A 165 -11.35 -7.19 -1.44
C VAL A 165 -10.55 -7.39 -2.73
N ALA A 166 -10.30 -6.32 -3.50
CA ALA A 166 -9.48 -6.38 -4.71
C ALA A 166 -8.03 -6.78 -4.41
N ASN A 167 -7.42 -6.25 -3.36
CA ASN A 167 -6.06 -6.58 -2.97
C ASN A 167 -5.93 -8.04 -2.51
N VAL A 168 -6.79 -8.49 -1.60
CA VAL A 168 -6.75 -9.87 -1.08
C VAL A 168 -7.01 -10.88 -2.20
N SER A 169 -8.02 -10.63 -3.05
CA SER A 169 -8.31 -11.54 -4.17
C SER A 169 -7.16 -11.59 -5.19
N THR A 170 -6.53 -10.45 -5.50
CA THR A 170 -5.38 -10.42 -6.41
C THR A 170 -4.14 -11.09 -5.80
N ASP A 171 -3.92 -10.99 -4.49
CA ASP A 171 -2.86 -11.73 -3.78
C ASP A 171 -3.07 -13.24 -3.87
N PHE A 172 -4.29 -13.71 -3.63
CA PHE A 172 -4.63 -15.12 -3.80
C PHE A 172 -4.39 -15.60 -5.23
N ALA A 173 -4.79 -14.81 -6.23
CA ALA A 173 -4.59 -15.17 -7.64
C ALA A 173 -3.11 -15.30 -8.00
N VAL A 174 -2.26 -14.35 -7.56
CA VAL A 174 -0.81 -14.40 -7.76
C VAL A 174 -0.18 -15.59 -7.02
N MET A 175 -0.65 -15.90 -5.81
CA MET A 175 -0.17 -17.03 -5.00
C MET A 175 -0.52 -18.39 -5.63
N VAL A 176 -1.72 -18.55 -6.19
CA VAL A 176 -2.19 -19.80 -6.80
C VAL A 176 -1.49 -20.09 -8.13
N LEU A 177 -1.05 -19.04 -8.84
CA LEU A 177 -0.43 -19.14 -10.15
C LEU A 177 0.72 -20.19 -10.22
N PRO A 178 1.79 -20.11 -9.39
CA PRO A 178 2.89 -21.08 -9.43
C PRO A 178 2.45 -22.51 -9.01
N LEU A 179 1.48 -22.64 -8.09
CA LEU A 179 1.03 -23.95 -7.58
C LEU A 179 0.45 -24.84 -8.69
N SER A 180 -0.21 -24.23 -9.69
CA SER A 180 -0.78 -24.95 -10.83
C SER A 180 0.28 -25.66 -11.69
N VAL A 181 1.47 -25.08 -11.80
CA VAL A 181 2.61 -25.66 -12.54
C VAL A 181 3.35 -26.69 -11.69
N LEU A 182 3.52 -26.37 -10.42
CA LEU A 182 4.24 -27.21 -9.45
C LEU A 182 3.59 -28.57 -9.25
N ARG A 183 2.26 -28.68 -9.35
CA ARG A 183 1.58 -29.99 -9.29
C ARG A 183 1.92 -30.91 -10.46
N LYS A 184 2.34 -30.37 -11.61
CA LYS A 184 2.61 -31.14 -12.83
C LYS A 184 4.09 -31.50 -13.01
N LEU A 185 5.00 -30.89 -12.25
CA LEU A 185 6.44 -31.03 -12.44
C LEU A 185 7.09 -31.71 -11.22
N ARG A 186 7.87 -32.78 -11.42
CA ARG A 186 8.73 -33.38 -10.38
C ARG A 186 9.85 -32.40 -10.04
N ILE A 187 9.59 -31.53 -9.07
CA ILE A 187 10.45 -30.38 -8.72
C ILE A 187 11.58 -30.79 -7.76
N ARG A 188 12.79 -30.25 -7.98
CA ARG A 188 13.95 -30.44 -7.09
C ARG A 188 13.72 -29.74 -5.74
N LYS A 189 14.24 -30.31 -4.64
CA LYS A 189 14.01 -29.81 -3.26
C LYS A 189 14.33 -28.32 -3.07
N THR A 190 15.29 -27.77 -3.81
CA THR A 190 15.68 -26.35 -3.76
C THR A 190 14.62 -25.40 -4.32
N GLN A 191 13.94 -25.77 -5.40
CA GLN A 191 12.83 -25.00 -5.97
C GLN A 191 11.58 -25.05 -5.08
N LYS A 192 11.39 -26.16 -4.34
CA LYS A 192 10.34 -26.29 -3.33
C LYS A 192 10.52 -25.29 -2.18
N LEU A 193 11.76 -25.00 -1.77
CA LEU A 193 12.03 -24.02 -0.72
C LEU A 193 11.66 -22.59 -1.15
N GLY A 194 12.05 -22.19 -2.37
CA GLY A 194 11.67 -20.88 -2.91
C GLY A 194 10.16 -20.68 -2.99
N LEU A 195 9.42 -21.72 -3.36
CA LEU A 195 7.96 -21.69 -3.36
C LEU A 195 7.38 -21.50 -1.96
N VAL A 196 7.86 -22.26 -0.97
CA VAL A 196 7.39 -22.16 0.41
C VAL A 196 7.63 -20.76 0.95
N LEU A 197 8.80 -20.17 0.69
CA LEU A 197 9.10 -18.80 1.09
C LEU A 197 8.13 -17.79 0.48
N VAL A 198 7.87 -17.86 -0.83
CA VAL A 198 6.95 -16.92 -1.48
C VAL A 198 5.52 -17.11 -0.96
N PHE A 199 5.09 -18.36 -0.77
CA PHE A 199 3.78 -18.66 -0.20
C PHE A 199 3.61 -18.08 1.21
N SER A 200 4.61 -18.25 2.08
CA SER A 200 4.60 -17.67 3.43
C SER A 200 4.54 -16.15 3.42
N VAL A 201 5.27 -15.50 2.50
CA VAL A 201 5.24 -14.04 2.36
C VAL A 201 3.85 -13.56 1.91
N CYS A 202 3.22 -14.22 0.92
CA CYS A 202 1.86 -13.89 0.48
C CYS A 202 0.81 -14.07 1.59
N LEU A 203 0.89 -15.14 2.38
CA LEU A 203 -0.02 -15.32 3.51
C LEU A 203 0.17 -14.24 4.57
N LEU A 204 1.43 -13.85 4.83
CA LEU A 204 1.73 -12.76 5.75
C LEU A 204 1.18 -11.43 5.24
N THR A 205 1.29 -11.12 3.94
CA THR A 205 0.74 -9.87 3.39
C THR A 205 -0.78 -9.83 3.52
N ILE A 206 -1.47 -10.93 3.22
CA ILE A 206 -2.93 -11.04 3.37
C ILE A 206 -3.33 -10.86 4.84
N ALA A 207 -2.64 -11.53 5.77
CA ALA A 207 -2.95 -11.42 7.20
C ALA A 207 -2.76 -9.98 7.72
N LEU A 208 -1.67 -9.31 7.32
CA LEU A 208 -1.40 -7.92 7.69
C LEU A 208 -2.43 -6.96 7.08
N GLU A 209 -2.88 -7.22 5.86
CA GLU A 209 -3.93 -6.41 5.22
C GLU A 209 -5.27 -6.55 5.94
N LEU A 210 -5.69 -7.78 6.26
CA LEU A 210 -6.92 -8.03 7.02
C LEU A 210 -6.85 -7.41 8.42
N PHE A 211 -5.71 -7.53 9.11
CA PHE A 211 -5.49 -6.90 10.40
C PHE A 211 -5.64 -5.38 10.32
N ARG A 212 -5.02 -4.75 9.31
CA ARG A 212 -5.17 -3.30 9.08
C ARG A 212 -6.61 -2.93 8.77
N PHE A 213 -7.28 -3.71 7.94
CA PHE A 213 -8.66 -3.46 7.55
C PHE A 213 -9.61 -3.52 8.75
N VAL A 214 -9.51 -4.56 9.58
CA VAL A 214 -10.31 -4.71 10.81
C VAL A 214 -10.06 -3.53 11.76
N ARG A 215 -8.80 -3.13 11.98
CA ARG A 215 -8.50 -1.97 12.85
C ARG A 215 -9.08 -0.66 12.34
N ASN A 216 -9.15 -0.49 11.02
CA ASN A 216 -9.79 0.70 10.43
C ASN A 216 -11.33 0.65 10.57
N LEU A 217 -11.95 -0.53 10.56
CA LEU A 217 -13.40 -0.67 10.71
C LEU A 217 -13.87 -0.51 12.16
N THR A 218 -13.16 -1.14 13.11
CA THR A 218 -13.56 -1.14 14.53
C THR A 218 -13.34 0.22 15.21
N GLY A 219 -12.79 1.21 14.50
CA GLY A 219 -12.62 2.56 15.05
C GLY A 219 -11.72 2.57 16.27
N ASP A 220 -10.64 1.78 16.24
CA ASP A 220 -9.70 1.62 17.35
C ASP A 220 -9.13 2.98 17.79
N ASP A 221 -8.75 3.13 19.07
CA ASP A 221 -8.08 4.31 19.70
C ASP A 221 -6.66 4.55 19.14
N THR A 222 -6.46 4.20 17.87
CA THR A 222 -5.28 4.58 17.12
C THR A 222 -5.15 6.09 17.07
N THR A 223 -3.91 6.56 17.23
CA THR A 223 -3.54 7.97 17.18
C THR A 223 -4.25 8.73 16.05
N ASN A 224 -4.38 8.11 14.87
CA ASN A 224 -5.06 8.75 13.73
C ASN A 224 -6.54 9.03 13.97
N ASN A 225 -7.30 8.11 14.57
CA ASN A 225 -8.73 8.32 14.84
C ASN A 225 -8.94 9.42 15.89
N VAL A 226 -8.10 9.44 16.92
CA VAL A 226 -8.09 10.52 17.92
C VAL A 226 -7.73 11.86 17.27
N LEU A 227 -6.73 11.88 16.39
CA LEU A 227 -6.34 13.08 15.64
C LEU A 227 -7.44 13.58 14.69
N TYR A 228 -8.22 12.66 14.09
CA TYR A 228 -9.37 13.03 13.27
C TYR A 228 -10.51 13.62 14.10
N ALA A 229 -10.77 13.10 15.30
CA ALA A 229 -11.77 13.67 16.20
C ALA A 229 -11.42 15.12 16.59
N VAL A 230 -10.15 15.36 16.93
CA VAL A 230 -9.65 16.71 17.24
C VAL A 230 -9.74 17.64 16.04
N ALA A 231 -9.36 17.15 14.85
CA ALA A 231 -9.49 17.93 13.64
C ALA A 231 -10.96 18.31 13.37
N LEU A 232 -11.91 17.39 13.61
CA LEU A 232 -13.33 17.65 13.45
C LEU A 232 -13.85 18.71 14.44
N GLU A 233 -13.47 18.63 15.71
CA GLU A 233 -13.83 19.61 16.74
C GLU A 233 -13.31 21.01 16.40
N THR A 234 -12.05 21.12 15.95
CA THR A 234 -11.47 22.41 15.57
C THR A 234 -12.13 23.03 14.35
N VAL A 235 -12.48 22.22 13.35
CA VAL A 235 -13.20 22.70 12.16
C VAL A 235 -14.58 23.20 12.56
N ALA A 236 -15.30 22.47 13.43
CA ALA A 236 -16.60 22.88 13.94
C ALA A 236 -16.53 24.20 14.75
N GLU A 237 -15.48 24.40 15.55
CA GLU A 237 -15.29 25.66 16.29
C GLU A 237 -15.00 26.85 15.37
N VAL A 238 -14.21 26.64 14.31
CA VAL A 238 -13.90 27.67 13.31
C VAL A 238 -15.13 28.02 12.46
N GLU A 239 -15.90 27.03 12.02
CA GLU A 239 -17.15 27.28 11.28
C GLU A 239 -18.21 27.95 12.17
N GLY A 240 -18.32 27.54 13.43
CA GLY A 240 -19.23 28.17 14.40
C GLY A 240 -18.91 29.64 14.66
N LYS A 241 -17.64 30.03 14.66
CA LYS A 241 -17.21 31.44 14.79
C LYS A 241 -17.53 32.28 13.54
N ASN A 242 -17.56 31.68 12.34
CA ASN A 242 -17.87 32.38 11.09
C ASN A 242 -19.38 32.64 10.87
N ILE A 243 -20.27 32.01 11.63
CA ILE A 243 -21.73 32.19 11.50
C ILE A 243 -22.24 33.34 12.41
N ILE A 244 -21.43 33.78 13.38
CA ILE A 244 -21.83 34.77 14.41
C ILE A 244 -21.08 36.11 14.23
N GLY A 245 -20.28 36.26 13.17
CA GLY A 245 -19.58 37.51 12.80
C GLY A 245 -20.10 38.08 11.49
#